data_AF-A0A918E112-F1
#
_entry.id   AF-A0A918E112-F1
#
_cell.length_a   1.000
_cell.length_b   1.000
_cell.length_c   1.000
_cell.angle_alpha   90.00
_cell.angle_beta   90.00
_cell.angle_gamma   90.00
#
_symmetry.space_group_name_H-M   'P 1'
#
loop_
_entity.id
_entity.type
_entity.pdbx_description
1 polymer ?
#
loop_
_entity_poly.entity_id
_entity_poly.type
_entity_poly.pdbx_seq_one_letter_code
_entity_poly.pdbx_strand_id
1 'polypeptide(L)'
;MGMTPARRINVEIGELVLDGFGNVDHDLVADAFRRELTRLVTERGVSAPADLAVDVVRRALPPLPPTASPRRLGTALARAVHSGLERGSP
;
A
#
# COMPACT_ATOMS: atom_id res chain seq x y z
N MET A 1 -31.13 -7.13 11.57
CA MET A 1 -29.78 -6.53 11.64
C MET A 1 -29.25 -6.43 10.22
N GLY A 2 -29.10 -5.21 9.69
CA GLY A 2 -28.65 -5.00 8.32
C GLY A 2 -27.18 -5.40 8.19
N MET A 3 -26.90 -6.42 7.36
CA MET A 3 -25.55 -6.67 6.87
C MET A 3 -25.15 -5.43 6.06
N THR A 4 -24.23 -4.62 6.57
CA THR A 4 -23.58 -3.59 5.75
C THR A 4 -23.04 -4.28 4.51
N PRO A 5 -23.43 -3.87 3.29
CA PRO A 5 -22.95 -4.51 2.08
C PRO A 5 -21.42 -4.47 2.10
N ALA A 6 -20.79 -5.63 1.91
CA ALA A 6 -19.34 -5.72 1.86
C ALA A 6 -18.85 -4.70 0.82
N ARG A 7 -18.21 -3.63 1.30
CA ARG A 7 -17.75 -2.55 0.44
C ARG A 7 -16.69 -3.17 -0.46
N ARG A 8 -16.99 -3.30 -1.75
CA ARG A 8 -16.06 -3.86 -2.73
C ARG A 8 -14.99 -2.79 -2.94
N ILE A 9 -13.82 -2.96 -2.32
CA ILE A 9 -12.71 -2.02 -2.47
C ILE A 9 -11.85 -2.52 -3.63
N ASN A 10 -11.75 -1.72 -4.69
CA ASN A 10 -10.84 -1.96 -5.79
C ASN A 10 -9.63 -1.03 -5.62
N VAL A 11 -8.43 -1.60 -5.64
CA VAL A 11 -7.18 -0.85 -5.51
C VAL A 11 -6.43 -0.97 -6.83
N GLU A 12 -6.37 0.13 -7.57
CA GLU A 12 -5.60 0.25 -8.79
C GLU A 12 -4.32 1.02 -8.49
N ILE A 13 -3.18 0.44 -8.89
CA ILE A 13 -1.86 1.09 -8.77
C ILE A 13 -1.43 1.39 -10.19
N GLY A 14 -1.46 2.67 -10.57
CA GLY A 14 -1.09 3.10 -11.91
C GLY A 14 0.37 2.78 -12.25
N GLU A 15 1.29 3.07 -11.33
CA GLU A 15 2.71 2.75 -11.48
C GLU A 15 3.37 2.57 -10.11
N LEU A 16 4.32 1.63 -10.02
CA LEU A 16 5.20 1.47 -8.86
C LEU A 16 6.65 1.67 -9.31
N VAL A 17 7.18 2.88 -9.13
CA VAL A 17 8.58 3.19 -9.42
C VAL A 17 9.42 2.90 -8.19
N LEU A 18 10.35 1.95 -8.33
CA LEU A 18 11.34 1.61 -7.30
C LEU A 18 12.69 2.17 -7.75
N ASP A 19 13.06 3.35 -7.24
CA ASP A 19 14.37 3.96 -7.48
C ASP A 19 15.30 3.74 -6.28
N GLY A 20 16.60 3.55 -6.53
CA GLY A 20 17.61 3.34 -5.49
C GLY A 20 17.61 1.96 -4.80
N PHE A 21 16.78 1.02 -5.25
CA PHE A 21 16.88 -0.39 -4.84
C PHE A 21 17.87 -1.12 -5.77
N GLY A 22 18.73 -1.99 -5.22
CA GLY A 22 19.67 -2.79 -6.02
C GLY A 22 18.98 -3.84 -6.90
N ASN A 23 19.67 -4.93 -7.26
CA ASN A 23 19.07 -6.07 -7.98
C ASN A 23 17.97 -6.76 -7.15
N VAL A 24 16.77 -6.18 -7.16
CA VAL A 24 15.55 -6.74 -6.60
C VAL A 24 14.62 -7.05 -7.77
N ASP A 25 13.85 -8.12 -7.67
CA ASP A 25 12.84 -8.43 -8.69
C ASP A 25 11.63 -7.52 -8.48
N HIS A 26 11.43 -6.56 -9.38
CA HIS A 26 10.39 -5.53 -9.28
C HIS A 26 8.98 -6.13 -9.34
N ASP A 27 8.77 -7.17 -10.15
CA ASP A 27 7.48 -7.84 -10.27
C ASP A 27 7.12 -8.52 -8.95
N LEU A 28 8.08 -9.21 -8.32
CA LEU A 28 7.86 -9.82 -7.01
C LEU A 28 7.60 -8.80 -5.90
N VAL A 29 8.20 -7.60 -5.97
CA VAL A 29 7.87 -6.50 -5.06
C VAL A 29 6.45 -6.01 -5.28
N ALA A 30 6.07 -5.73 -6.54
CA ALA A 30 4.75 -5.24 -6.90
C ALA A 30 3.65 -6.24 -6.51
N ASP A 31 3.88 -7.53 -6.72
CA ASP A 31 2.93 -8.59 -6.36
C ASP A 31 2.74 -8.70 -4.84
N ALA A 32 3.84 -8.65 -4.07
CA ALA A 32 3.78 -8.65 -2.61
C ALA A 32 3.09 -7.40 -2.07
N PHE A 33 3.39 -6.23 -2.65
CA PHE A 33 2.76 -4.96 -2.34
C PHE A 33 1.24 -5.02 -2.55
N ARG A 34 0.79 -5.44 -3.74
CA ARG A 34 -0.63 -5.56 -4.08
C ARG A 34 -1.37 -6.49 -3.12
N ARG A 35 -0.81 -7.67 -2.85
CA ARG A 35 -1.43 -8.66 -1.95
C ARG A 35 -1.58 -8.11 -0.53
N GLU A 36 -0.53 -7.51 0.03
CA GLU A 36 -0.59 -6.97 1.39
C GLU A 36 -1.50 -5.75 1.48
N LEU A 37 -1.46 -4.84 0.51
CA LEU A 37 -2.32 -3.65 0.53
C LEU A 37 -3.79 -4.04 0.43
N THR A 38 -4.12 -4.99 -0.46
CA THR A 38 -5.48 -5.55 -0.58
C THR A 38 -5.94 -6.15 0.75
N ARG A 39 -5.06 -6.92 1.41
CA ARG A 39 -5.34 -7.53 2.71
C ARG A 39 -5.62 -6.46 3.77
N LEU A 40 -4.75 -5.46 3.91
CA LEU A 40 -4.90 -4.40 4.91
C LEU A 40 -6.17 -3.58 4.70
N VAL A 41 -6.45 -3.21 3.45
CA VAL A 41 -7.65 -2.46 3.09
C VAL A 41 -8.93 -3.27 3.32
N THR A 42 -8.90 -4.58 3.05
CA THR A 42 -10.06 -5.46 3.28
C THR A 42 -10.30 -5.72 4.76
N GLU A 43 -9.24 -5.99 5.52
CA GLU A 43 -9.35 -6.35 6.94
C GLU A 43 -9.56 -5.14 7.86
N ARG A 44 -8.91 -4.01 7.56
CA ARG A 44 -8.86 -2.84 8.44
C ARG A 44 -9.60 -1.63 7.89
N GLY A 45 -9.96 -1.65 6.60
CA GLY A 45 -10.51 -0.49 5.92
C GLY A 45 -9.46 0.60 5.70
N VAL A 46 -9.93 1.75 5.22
CA VAL A 46 -9.17 3.00 5.08
C VAL A 46 -10.06 4.16 5.51
N SER A 47 -9.47 5.19 6.10
CA SER A 47 -10.19 6.41 6.51
C SER A 47 -10.23 7.49 5.43
N ALA A 48 -9.44 7.34 4.36
CA ALA A 48 -9.38 8.30 3.26
C ALA A 48 -10.70 8.34 2.45
N PRO A 49 -11.13 9.51 1.95
CA PRO A 49 -12.32 9.62 1.11
C PRO A 49 -12.14 8.86 -0.23
N ALA A 50 -13.25 8.37 -0.78
CA ALA A 50 -13.26 7.44 -1.92
C ALA A 50 -12.66 8.02 -3.22
N ASP A 51 -12.68 9.34 -3.37
CA ASP A 51 -12.13 10.06 -4.54
C ASP A 51 -10.78 10.73 -4.24
N LEU A 52 -10.10 10.35 -3.16
CA LEU A 52 -8.80 10.89 -2.85
C LEU A 52 -7.76 10.27 -3.80
N ALA A 53 -7.36 11.02 -4.82
CA ALA A 53 -6.09 10.79 -5.51
C ALA A 53 -4.98 11.10 -4.49
N VAL A 54 -4.55 10.05 -3.78
CA VAL A 54 -3.69 10.22 -2.62
C VAL A 54 -2.26 10.48 -3.07
N ASP A 55 -1.82 11.73 -3.02
CA ASP A 55 -0.41 12.15 -3.16
C ASP A 55 0.42 11.75 -1.90
N VAL A 56 0.13 10.58 -1.31
CA VAL A 56 0.63 10.13 0.02
C VAL A 56 2.14 9.91 0.03
N VAL A 57 2.76 9.77 -1.14
CA VAL A 57 4.21 9.54 -1.27
C VAL A 57 5.01 10.85 -1.17
N ARG A 58 4.41 11.98 -0.81
CA ARG A 58 5.18 13.19 -0.44
C ARG A 58 5.63 13.23 1.02
N ARG A 59 5.01 12.46 1.92
CA ARG A 59 5.49 12.32 3.30
C ARG A 59 6.38 11.09 3.34
N ALA A 60 7.68 11.29 3.55
CA ALA A 60 8.71 10.25 3.51
C ALA A 60 8.19 8.92 4.07
N LEU A 61 8.22 7.88 3.23
CA LEU A 61 7.93 6.52 3.70
C LEU A 61 8.86 6.24 4.89
N PRO A 62 8.36 5.61 5.96
CA PRO A 62 9.24 5.17 7.03
C PRO A 62 10.38 4.35 6.42
N PRO A 63 11.61 4.47 6.93
CA PRO A 63 12.78 3.84 6.34
C PRO A 63 12.50 2.37 6.08
N LEU A 64 12.55 1.99 4.80
CA LEU A 64 12.28 0.63 4.38
C LEU A 64 13.43 -0.26 4.87
N PRO A 65 13.13 -1.50 5.29
CA PRO A 65 14.16 -2.35 5.84
C PRO A 65 15.18 -2.66 4.72
N PRO A 66 16.50 -2.58 5.01
CA PRO A 66 17.55 -2.88 4.03
C PRO A 66 17.58 -4.39 3.79
N THR A 67 16.65 -4.89 2.99
CA THR A 67 16.51 -6.31 2.70
C THR A 67 16.54 -6.53 1.20
N ALA A 68 17.28 -7.55 0.77
CA ALA A 68 17.28 -8.00 -0.62
C ALA A 68 16.03 -8.83 -0.98
N SER A 69 15.06 -8.99 -0.07
CA SER A 69 13.87 -9.83 -0.32
C SER A 69 12.76 -9.00 -0.96
N PRO A 70 12.38 -9.29 -2.22
CA PRO A 70 11.29 -8.58 -2.90
C PRO A 70 9.98 -8.61 -2.10
N ARG A 71 9.67 -9.76 -1.48
CA ARG A 71 8.46 -9.93 -0.68
C ARG A 71 8.45 -9.04 0.56
N ARG A 72 9.55 -8.98 1.32
CA ARG A 72 9.61 -8.15 2.53
C ARG A 72 9.53 -6.67 2.20
N LEU A 73 10.15 -6.27 1.09
CA LEU A 73 10.08 -4.91 0.57
C LEU A 73 8.64 -4.52 0.19
N GLY A 74 7.96 -5.34 -0.62
CA GLY A 74 6.57 -5.09 -1.02
C GLY A 74 5.61 -5.02 0.17
N THR A 75 5.74 -5.94 1.14
CA THR A 75 4.94 -5.90 2.37
C THR A 75 5.19 -4.65 3.21
N ALA A 76 6.45 -4.22 3.35
CA ALA A 76 6.79 -3.01 4.09
C ALA A 76 6.21 -1.75 3.42
N LEU A 77 6.31 -1.67 2.09
CA LEU A 77 5.72 -0.60 1.30
C LEU A 77 4.20 -0.54 1.46
N ALA A 78 3.52 -1.68 1.40
CA ALA A 78 2.05 -1.75 1.54
C ALA A 78 1.57 -1.24 2.88
N ARG A 79 2.29 -1.58 3.95
CA ARG A 79 2.01 -1.07 5.30
C ARG A 79 2.24 0.43 5.42
N ALA A 80 3.33 0.92 4.84
CA ALA A 80 3.63 2.35 4.85
C ALA A 80 2.54 3.18 4.14
N VAL A 81 2.09 2.72 2.97
CA VAL A 81 0.98 3.32 2.21
C VAL A 81 -0.31 3.24 3.02
N HIS A 82 -0.68 2.06 3.52
CA HIS A 82 -1.91 1.87 4.31
C HIS A 82 -1.94 2.78 5.55
N SER A 83 -0.84 2.87 6.30
CA SER A 83 -0.75 3.82 7.42
C SER A 83 -0.84 5.29 6.97
N GLY A 84 -0.36 5.62 5.76
CA GLY A 84 -0.58 6.93 5.15
C GLY A 84 -2.06 7.21 4.88
N LEU A 85 -2.80 6.20 4.40
CA LEU A 85 -4.25 6.27 4.15
C LEU A 85 -5.07 6.35 5.44
N GLU A 86 -4.65 5.68 6.51
CA GLU A 86 -5.26 5.82 7.85
C GLU A 86 -5.02 7.20 8.46
N ARG A 87 -3.84 7.78 8.21
CA ARG A 87 -3.47 9.13 8.68
C ARG A 87 -3.96 10.26 7.77
N GLY A 88 -4.69 9.94 6.70
CA GLY A 88 -5.21 10.90 5.73
C GLY A 88 -6.38 11.71 6.28
N SER A 89 -6.08 12.75 7.05
CA SER A 89 -6.85 13.99 7.15
C SER A 89 -5.95 15.08 7.76
N PRO A 90 -5.97 16.35 7.31
CA PRO A 90 -5.86 17.46 8.25
C PRO A 90 -7.06 17.45 9.23
#